data_AF-A0A6A2Z7L6-F1
#
_entry.id   AF-A0A6A2Z7L6-F1
#
_cell.length_a   1.000
_cell.length_b   1.000
_cell.length_c   1.000
_cell.angle_alpha   90.00
_cell.angle_beta   90.00
_cell.angle_gamma   90.00
#
_symmetry.space_group_name_H-M   'P 1'
#
loop_
_entity.id
_entity.type
_entity.pdbx_description
1 polymer ?
#
loop_
_entity_poly.entity_id
_entity_poly.type
_entity_poly.pdbx_seq_one_letter_code
_entity_poly.pdbx_strand_id
1 'polypeptide(L)'
;MKYQPDIIISVHPLMQHVPLRILKAKGLLNKIVFTTVVTFKNLPSDMLVTRCYCPTDDVAKRALKAGLQPSQIKVYGLPIRPSFVKPVRPKIELRRELGMYEYLPAVLLMGGGEGMGPIEVTARALGNALYDENLGDPLGQILVICGHNKKIASKLRAIDWKIPVQECMGSCDCIITKAGPGTIAEAMIRGSHVPYVLENGCGKFSKSPKEIAEIVRQWFGPKADELKSMSKNAEAG
;
A
#
# COMPACT_ATOMS: atom_id res chain seq x y z
N MET A 1 2.41 36.24 0.56
CA MET A 1 2.53 34.77 0.64
C MET A 1 3.09 34.42 2.01
N LYS A 2 2.51 33.44 2.73
CA LYS A 2 2.93 33.10 4.11
C LYS A 2 4.32 32.45 4.20
N TYR A 3 4.78 31.76 3.16
CA TYR A 3 5.92 30.83 3.25
C TYR A 3 7.09 31.09 2.28
N GLN A 4 7.13 32.22 1.55
CA GLN A 4 8.17 32.59 0.55
C GLN A 4 9.04 31.42 0.02
N PRO A 5 8.46 30.47 -0.72
CA PRO A 5 9.12 29.17 -0.94
C PRO A 5 10.14 29.23 -2.07
N ASP A 6 11.29 28.57 -1.88
CA ASP A 6 12.25 28.29 -2.95
C ASP A 6 11.81 27.11 -3.83
N ILE A 7 11.09 26.16 -3.22
CA ILE A 7 10.54 24.96 -3.88
C ILE A 7 9.09 24.74 -3.48
N ILE A 8 8.27 24.37 -4.47
CA ILE A 8 6.90 23.90 -4.28
C ILE A 8 6.83 22.46 -4.78
N ILE A 9 6.33 21.58 -3.91
CA ILE A 9 6.11 20.17 -4.21
C ILE A 9 4.61 19.90 -4.19
N SER A 10 4.08 19.44 -5.33
CA SER A 10 2.69 19.09 -5.48
C SER A 10 2.50 17.58 -5.51
N VAL A 11 1.73 17.06 -4.57
CA VAL A 11 1.41 15.61 -4.47
C VAL A 11 -0.06 15.31 -4.82
N HIS A 12 -0.81 16.34 -5.23
CA HIS A 12 -2.26 16.25 -5.47
C HIS A 12 -2.60 16.52 -6.93
N PRO A 13 -3.45 15.72 -7.60
CA PRO A 13 -3.73 15.84 -9.03
C PRO A 13 -4.25 17.22 -9.47
N LEU A 14 -5.06 17.86 -8.62
CA LEU A 14 -5.65 19.17 -8.92
C LEU A 14 -4.73 20.37 -8.58
N MET A 15 -3.57 20.14 -7.97
CA MET A 15 -2.67 21.20 -7.51
C MET A 15 -1.54 21.46 -8.52
N GLN A 16 -1.84 21.37 -9.82
CA GLN A 16 -0.87 21.64 -10.89
C GLN A 16 -1.19 22.96 -11.58
N HIS A 17 -2.30 23.02 -12.32
CA HIS A 17 -2.62 24.17 -13.16
C HIS A 17 -2.82 25.47 -12.37
N VAL A 18 -3.58 25.45 -11.27
CA VAL A 18 -3.88 26.67 -10.51
C VAL A 18 -2.62 27.28 -9.89
N PRO A 19 -1.77 26.52 -9.14
CA PRO A 19 -0.51 27.06 -8.63
C PRO A 19 0.43 27.56 -9.74
N LEU A 20 0.58 26.81 -10.84
CA LEU A 20 1.45 27.20 -11.96
C LEU A 20 0.96 28.49 -12.65
N ARG A 21 -0.36 28.66 -12.84
CA ARG A 21 -0.93 29.90 -13.39
C ARG A 21 -0.63 31.10 -12.49
N ILE A 22 -0.73 30.95 -11.18
CA ILE A 22 -0.42 32.01 -10.21
C ILE A 22 1.07 32.35 -10.25
N LEU A 23 1.96 31.35 -10.30
CA LEU A 23 3.40 31.57 -10.42
C LEU A 23 3.75 32.32 -11.71
N LYS A 24 3.13 31.92 -12.84
CA LYS A 24 3.31 32.60 -14.12
C LYS A 24 2.83 34.06 -14.06
N ALA A 25 1.62 34.29 -13.55
CA ALA A 25 1.04 35.64 -13.44
C ALA A 25 1.86 36.58 -12.53
N LYS A 26 2.59 36.03 -11.56
CA LYS A 26 3.47 36.80 -10.66
C LYS A 26 4.93 36.89 -11.14
N GLY A 27 5.27 36.35 -12.32
CA GLY A 27 6.66 36.31 -12.79
C GLY A 27 7.60 35.45 -11.93
N LEU A 28 7.05 34.49 -11.19
CA LEU A 28 7.79 33.62 -10.26
C LEU A 28 8.12 32.25 -10.85
N LEU A 29 7.63 31.93 -12.03
CA LEU A 29 7.79 30.60 -12.66
C LEU A 29 9.26 30.20 -12.84
N ASN A 30 10.14 31.16 -13.13
CA ASN A 30 11.58 30.92 -13.30
C ASN A 30 12.39 31.08 -12.00
N LYS A 31 11.74 31.51 -10.90
CA LYS A 31 12.39 31.76 -9.59
C LYS A 31 12.13 30.63 -8.60
N ILE A 32 10.94 30.04 -8.66
CA ILE A 32 10.51 29.01 -7.72
C ILE A 32 10.48 27.67 -8.44
N VAL A 33 11.21 26.69 -7.91
CA VAL A 33 11.19 25.33 -8.46
C VAL A 33 9.82 24.71 -8.19
N PHE A 34 9.11 24.30 -9.23
CA PHE A 34 7.83 23.62 -9.08
C PHE A 34 7.97 22.15 -9.50
N THR A 35 7.75 21.24 -8.56
CA THR A 35 7.83 19.80 -8.82
C THR A 35 6.51 19.10 -8.50
N THR A 36 6.23 18.03 -9.23
CA THR A 36 5.07 17.18 -8.99
C THR A 36 5.52 15.75 -8.70
N VAL A 37 4.83 15.07 -7.78
CA VAL A 37 4.97 13.63 -7.54
C VAL A 37 3.68 12.97 -8.00
N VAL A 38 3.79 12.10 -8.99
CA VAL A 38 2.62 11.48 -9.61
C VAL A 38 2.14 10.31 -8.76
N THR A 39 1.00 10.50 -8.10
CA THR A 39 0.33 9.48 -7.28
C THR A 39 -0.96 8.96 -7.93
N PHE A 40 -1.26 9.40 -9.16
CA PHE A 40 -2.54 9.23 -9.82
C PHE A 40 -2.37 8.82 -11.29
N LYS A 41 -3.44 8.27 -11.89
CA LYS A 41 -3.38 7.66 -13.23
C LYS A 41 -3.25 8.66 -14.38
N ASN A 42 -3.89 9.83 -14.26
CA ASN A 42 -4.06 10.78 -15.36
C ASN A 42 -3.21 12.02 -15.16
N LEU A 43 -2.18 12.19 -15.99
CA LEU A 43 -1.36 13.38 -16.00
C LEU A 43 -2.03 14.48 -16.83
N PRO A 44 -2.16 15.72 -16.31
CA PRO A 44 -2.60 16.84 -17.12
C PRO A 44 -1.61 17.14 -18.25
N SER A 45 -2.13 17.60 -19.40
CA SER A 45 -1.30 18.04 -20.52
C SER A 45 -0.61 19.38 -20.23
N ASP A 46 0.50 19.64 -20.92
CA ASP A 46 1.20 20.94 -20.96
C ASP A 46 1.59 21.48 -19.58
N MET A 47 1.97 20.58 -18.68
CA MET A 47 2.42 20.94 -17.34
C MET A 47 3.75 21.71 -17.38
N LEU A 48 3.72 22.97 -16.94
CA LEU A 48 4.87 23.86 -16.81
C LEU A 48 5.74 23.56 -15.58
N VAL A 49 5.93 22.28 -15.24
CA VAL A 49 6.69 21.86 -14.06
C VAL A 49 8.18 21.83 -14.33
N THR A 50 9.01 22.12 -13.32
CA THR A 50 10.46 21.96 -13.39
C THR A 50 10.86 20.49 -13.41
N ARG A 51 10.23 19.67 -12.54
CA ARG A 51 10.37 18.21 -12.56
C ARG A 51 9.07 17.48 -12.26
N CYS A 52 8.95 16.29 -12.84
CA CYS A 52 7.89 15.32 -12.62
C CYS A 52 8.51 14.00 -12.15
N TYR A 53 8.24 13.65 -10.89
CA TYR A 53 8.65 12.39 -10.29
C TYR A 53 7.58 11.34 -10.54
N CYS A 54 7.93 10.35 -11.35
CA CYS A 54 7.07 9.25 -11.75
C CYS A 54 7.37 8.01 -10.90
N PRO A 55 6.34 7.25 -10.52
CA PRO A 55 6.52 6.03 -9.75
C PRO A 55 6.95 4.83 -10.61
N THR A 56 6.63 4.85 -11.91
CA THR A 56 6.95 3.76 -12.84
C THR A 56 7.30 4.31 -14.22
N ASP A 57 7.96 3.49 -15.03
CA ASP A 57 8.28 3.82 -16.43
C ASP A 57 7.01 4.05 -17.27
N ASP A 58 5.92 3.37 -16.97
CA ASP A 58 4.66 3.59 -17.68
C ASP A 58 4.04 4.95 -17.38
N VAL A 59 4.20 5.46 -16.14
CA VAL A 59 3.83 6.84 -15.83
C VAL A 59 4.77 7.83 -16.51
N ALA A 60 6.06 7.53 -16.60
CA ALA A 60 7.02 8.35 -17.35
C ALA A 60 6.67 8.42 -18.85
N LYS A 61 6.28 7.31 -19.48
CA LYS A 61 5.79 7.27 -20.87
C LYS A 61 4.53 8.14 -21.04
N ARG A 62 3.62 8.14 -20.07
CA ARG A 62 2.45 9.02 -20.09
C ARG A 62 2.84 10.49 -19.92
N ALA A 63 3.82 10.80 -19.07
CA ALA A 63 4.34 12.15 -18.90
C ALA A 63 4.97 12.69 -20.20
N LEU A 64 5.72 11.86 -20.92
CA LEU A 64 6.25 12.19 -22.25
C LEU A 64 5.11 12.47 -23.24
N LYS A 65 4.09 11.60 -23.28
CA LYS A 65 2.90 11.80 -24.13
C LYS A 65 2.10 13.06 -23.77
N ALA A 66 2.18 13.52 -22.52
CA ALA A 66 1.54 14.74 -22.04
C ALA A 66 2.36 16.02 -22.33
N GLY A 67 3.51 15.91 -23.01
CA GLY A 67 4.31 17.04 -23.47
C GLY A 67 5.51 17.40 -22.58
N LEU A 68 5.80 16.62 -21.52
CA LEU A 68 7.00 16.85 -20.73
C LEU A 68 8.25 16.37 -21.46
N GLN A 69 9.34 17.09 -21.27
CA GLN A 69 10.66 16.74 -21.80
C GLN A 69 11.33 15.64 -20.95
N PRO A 70 12.19 14.80 -21.54
CA PRO A 70 12.95 13.79 -20.79
C PRO A 70 13.74 14.36 -19.60
N SER A 71 14.26 15.58 -19.72
CA SER A 71 15.00 16.26 -18.65
C SER A 71 14.15 16.61 -17.42
N GLN A 72 12.83 16.76 -17.62
CA GLN A 72 11.86 17.05 -16.56
C GLN A 72 11.43 15.78 -15.82
N ILE A 73 11.62 14.59 -16.41
CA ILE A 73 11.04 13.34 -15.88
C ILE A 73 12.10 12.57 -15.09
N LYS A 74 11.72 12.09 -13.90
CA LYS A 74 12.54 11.17 -13.09
C LYS A 74 11.70 10.01 -12.59
N VAL A 75 12.21 8.80 -12.70
CA VAL A 75 11.55 7.58 -12.21
C VAL A 75 12.28 7.11 -10.96
N TYR A 76 11.68 7.35 -9.79
CA TYR A 76 12.26 7.01 -8.49
C TYR A 76 11.35 6.13 -7.62
N GLY A 77 10.18 5.73 -8.13
CA GLY A 77 9.16 5.06 -7.32
C GLY A 77 8.26 6.05 -6.58
N LEU A 78 7.25 5.52 -5.87
CA LEU A 78 6.44 6.30 -4.94
C LEU A 78 7.26 6.63 -3.68
N PRO A 79 7.22 7.87 -3.17
CA PRO A 79 7.90 8.19 -1.93
C PRO A 79 7.25 7.45 -0.76
N ILE A 80 8.06 6.67 -0.05
CA ILE A 80 7.69 6.01 1.19
C ILE A 80 8.39 6.68 2.38
N ARG A 81 7.85 6.51 3.60
CA ARG A 81 8.51 7.11 4.77
C ARG A 81 9.87 6.42 4.97
N PRO A 82 10.95 7.18 5.28
CA PRO A 82 12.28 6.60 5.51
C PRO A 82 12.33 5.51 6.60
N SER A 83 11.36 5.50 7.53
CA SER A 83 11.24 4.43 8.52
C SER A 83 10.95 3.05 7.92
N PHE A 84 10.31 2.97 6.75
CA PHE A 84 9.97 1.70 6.08
C PHE A 84 11.14 1.07 5.31
N VAL A 85 12.22 1.81 5.03
CA VAL A 85 13.41 1.26 4.35
C VAL A 85 14.46 0.74 5.32
N LYS A 86 14.21 0.82 6.63
CA LYS A 86 15.12 0.27 7.63
C LYS A 86 15.07 -1.27 7.58
N PRO A 87 16.20 -1.95 7.84
CA PRO A 87 16.21 -3.40 7.97
C PRO A 87 15.13 -3.86 8.95
N VAL A 88 14.31 -4.82 8.52
CA VAL A 88 13.25 -5.37 9.34
C VAL A 88 13.85 -6.38 10.31
N ARG A 89 13.43 -6.30 11.59
CA ARG A 89 13.81 -7.28 12.60
C ARG A 89 13.27 -8.68 12.26
N PRO A 90 13.87 -9.76 12.79
CA PRO A 90 13.35 -11.10 12.59
C PRO A 90 11.86 -11.20 12.91
N LYS A 91 11.08 -11.88 12.04
CA LYS A 91 9.62 -12.01 12.19
C LYS A 91 9.23 -12.58 13.56
N ILE A 92 10.00 -13.53 14.08
CA ILE A 92 9.75 -14.17 15.39
C ILE A 92 9.79 -13.14 16.53
N GLU A 93 10.77 -12.23 16.53
CA GLU A 93 10.87 -11.17 17.56
C GLU A 93 9.67 -10.23 17.49
N LEU A 94 9.30 -9.81 16.28
CA LEU A 94 8.13 -8.96 16.07
C LEU A 94 6.83 -9.65 16.50
N ARG A 95 6.68 -10.96 16.23
CA ARG A 95 5.51 -11.73 16.68
C ARG A 95 5.44 -11.79 18.20
N ARG A 96 6.56 -12.06 18.86
CA ARG A 96 6.65 -12.12 20.32
C ARG A 96 6.25 -10.81 20.99
N GLU A 97 6.78 -9.68 20.49
CA GLU A 97 6.43 -8.34 21.01
C GLU A 97 4.95 -7.99 20.84
N LEU A 98 4.32 -8.54 19.80
CA LEU A 98 2.90 -8.31 19.48
C LEU A 98 1.97 -9.37 20.10
N GLY A 99 2.47 -10.29 20.92
CA GLY A 99 1.67 -11.38 21.47
C GLY A 99 1.07 -12.31 20.41
N MET A 100 1.76 -12.45 19.28
CA MET A 100 1.39 -13.33 18.17
C MET A 100 2.06 -14.70 18.32
N TYR A 101 1.49 -15.72 17.70
CA TYR A 101 2.12 -17.04 17.64
C TYR A 101 3.33 -16.99 16.72
N GLU A 102 4.48 -17.46 17.19
CA GLU A 102 5.76 -17.32 16.47
C GLU A 102 5.77 -18.08 15.14
N TYR A 103 5.11 -19.25 15.10
CA TYR A 103 5.18 -20.21 13.98
C TYR A 103 4.02 -20.12 12.99
N LEU A 104 2.86 -19.57 13.39
CA LEU A 104 1.70 -19.51 12.51
C LEU A 104 1.88 -18.46 11.42
N PRO A 105 1.53 -18.76 10.16
CA PRO A 105 1.52 -17.76 9.11
C PRO A 105 0.47 -16.68 9.43
N ALA A 106 0.79 -15.42 9.15
CA ALA A 106 -0.04 -14.28 9.55
C ALA A 106 -0.44 -13.39 8.38
N VAL A 107 -1.71 -13.01 8.30
CA VAL A 107 -2.22 -12.06 7.30
C VAL A 107 -2.50 -10.71 7.93
N LEU A 108 -2.00 -9.63 7.31
CA LEU A 108 -2.33 -8.26 7.68
C LEU A 108 -3.60 -7.83 6.94
N LEU A 109 -4.66 -7.44 7.66
CA LEU A 109 -5.87 -6.85 7.09
C LEU A 109 -5.94 -5.35 7.44
N MET A 110 -5.97 -4.49 6.42
CA MET A 110 -6.09 -3.05 6.64
C MET A 110 -6.91 -2.31 5.57
N GLY A 111 -7.61 -1.25 5.98
CA GLY A 111 -8.42 -0.41 5.07
C GLY A 111 -7.78 0.94 4.72
N GLY A 112 -6.46 1.07 4.87
CA GLY A 112 -5.76 2.36 4.92
C GLY A 112 -6.04 3.16 6.19
N GLY A 113 -5.58 4.42 6.23
CA GLY A 113 -5.63 5.26 7.45
C GLY A 113 -7.02 5.48 8.05
N GLU A 114 -8.08 5.40 7.23
CA GLU A 114 -9.47 5.58 7.69
C GLU A 114 -10.22 4.27 7.93
N GLY A 115 -9.56 3.11 7.80
CA GLY A 115 -10.19 1.81 8.00
C GLY A 115 -11.36 1.57 7.04
N MET A 116 -11.19 1.88 5.76
CA MET A 116 -12.23 1.76 4.75
C MET A 116 -12.41 0.31 4.24
N GLY A 117 -13.61 0.02 3.76
CA GLY A 117 -13.96 -1.28 3.17
C GLY A 117 -14.57 -2.25 4.18
N PRO A 118 -14.90 -3.48 3.75
CA PRO A 118 -15.59 -4.46 4.57
C PRO A 118 -14.62 -5.19 5.53
N ILE A 119 -13.87 -4.44 6.35
CA ILE A 119 -12.86 -4.98 7.28
C ILE A 119 -13.50 -6.01 8.21
N GLU A 120 -14.62 -5.68 8.85
CA GLU A 120 -15.29 -6.58 9.79
C GLU A 120 -15.70 -7.90 9.13
N VAL A 121 -16.32 -7.82 7.95
CA VAL A 121 -16.81 -8.99 7.21
C VAL A 121 -15.63 -9.86 6.74
N THR A 122 -14.54 -9.22 6.30
CA THR A 122 -13.32 -9.92 5.85
C THR A 122 -12.58 -10.56 7.00
N ALA A 123 -12.46 -9.88 8.14
CA ALA A 123 -11.87 -10.44 9.36
C ALA A 123 -12.63 -11.69 9.81
N ARG A 124 -13.97 -11.64 9.84
CA ARG A 124 -14.82 -12.80 10.19
C ARG A 124 -14.66 -13.95 9.19
N ALA A 125 -14.62 -13.64 7.89
CA ALA A 125 -14.40 -14.67 6.87
C ALA A 125 -13.04 -15.36 7.04
N LEU A 126 -11.98 -14.60 7.32
CA LEU A 126 -10.65 -15.14 7.61
C LEU A 126 -10.64 -15.96 8.90
N GLY A 127 -11.31 -15.48 9.96
CA GLY A 127 -11.43 -16.18 11.24
C GLY A 127 -11.99 -17.59 11.08
N ASN A 128 -12.98 -17.75 10.20
CA ASN A 128 -13.56 -19.05 9.90
C ASN A 128 -12.69 -19.88 8.95
N ALA A 129 -12.08 -19.27 7.93
CA ALA A 129 -11.31 -19.98 6.91
C ALA A 129 -9.95 -20.48 7.41
N LEU A 130 -9.36 -19.81 8.41
CA LEU A 130 -8.04 -20.12 8.96
C LEU A 130 -8.11 -20.99 10.22
N TYR A 131 -9.24 -21.62 10.51
CA TYR A 131 -9.41 -22.57 11.58
C TYR A 131 -9.70 -23.95 11.00
N ASP A 132 -8.97 -24.98 11.42
CA ASP A 132 -9.25 -26.37 11.03
C ASP A 132 -10.13 -27.03 12.08
N GLU A 133 -11.42 -27.20 11.78
CA GLU A 133 -12.38 -27.83 12.70
C GLU A 133 -12.06 -29.31 12.98
N ASN A 134 -11.33 -30.00 12.10
CA ASN A 134 -10.97 -31.41 12.30
C ASN A 134 -9.80 -31.55 13.27
N LEU A 135 -8.83 -30.64 13.17
CA LEU A 135 -7.65 -30.63 14.04
C LEU A 135 -7.90 -29.85 15.33
N GLY A 136 -8.92 -28.98 15.37
CA GLY A 136 -9.18 -28.09 16.49
C GLY A 136 -8.13 -26.99 16.65
N ASP A 137 -7.37 -26.71 15.57
CA ASP A 137 -6.19 -25.84 15.59
C ASP A 137 -6.23 -24.76 14.51
N PRO A 138 -5.63 -23.58 14.77
CA PRO A 138 -5.51 -22.52 13.77
C PRO A 138 -4.49 -22.88 12.67
N LEU A 139 -4.89 -22.72 11.41
CA LEU A 139 -4.01 -22.78 10.24
C LEU A 139 -3.22 -21.49 10.04
N GLY A 140 -3.66 -20.38 10.65
CA GLY A 140 -3.01 -19.09 10.58
C GLY A 140 -3.59 -18.08 11.56
N GLN A 141 -3.07 -16.86 11.52
CA GLN A 141 -3.47 -15.77 12.42
C GLN A 141 -3.69 -14.45 11.65
N ILE A 142 -4.43 -13.52 12.24
CA ILE A 142 -4.75 -12.22 11.62
C ILE A 142 -4.17 -11.07 12.44
N LEU A 143 -3.61 -10.10 11.74
CA LEU A 143 -3.27 -8.78 12.29
C LEU A 143 -4.20 -7.76 11.63
N VAL A 144 -5.00 -7.02 12.40
CA VAL A 144 -5.95 -6.04 11.83
C VAL A 144 -5.56 -4.62 12.19
N ILE A 145 -5.46 -3.74 11.19
CA ILE A 145 -5.22 -2.31 11.38
C ILE A 145 -6.45 -1.52 10.94
N CYS A 146 -7.14 -0.96 11.93
CA CYS A 146 -8.35 -0.16 11.72
C CYS A 146 -8.07 1.32 11.41
N GLY A 147 -6.82 1.77 11.50
CA GLY A 147 -6.47 3.19 11.34
C GLY A 147 -7.20 4.05 12.38
N HIS A 148 -7.79 5.17 11.96
CA HIS A 148 -8.59 6.05 12.82
C HIS A 148 -10.01 5.51 13.12
N ASN A 149 -10.41 4.38 12.55
CA ASN A 149 -11.75 3.83 12.72
C ASN A 149 -11.92 3.08 14.06
N LYS A 150 -12.02 3.85 15.14
CA LYS A 150 -12.23 3.33 16.50
C LYS A 150 -13.49 2.47 16.63
N LYS A 151 -14.53 2.75 15.83
CA LYS A 151 -15.79 1.99 15.85
C LYS A 151 -15.58 0.54 15.38
N ILE A 152 -14.85 0.34 14.28
CA ILE A 152 -14.52 -1.02 13.81
C ILE A 152 -13.59 -1.72 14.80
N ALA A 153 -12.56 -1.02 15.33
CA ALA A 153 -11.66 -1.59 16.33
C ALA A 153 -12.42 -2.13 17.55
N SER A 154 -13.32 -1.34 18.12
CA SER A 154 -14.15 -1.77 19.26
C SER A 154 -15.04 -2.97 18.94
N LYS A 155 -15.60 -3.04 17.73
CA LYS A 155 -16.39 -4.21 17.31
C LYS A 155 -15.55 -5.47 17.18
N LEU A 156 -14.36 -5.37 16.60
CA LEU A 156 -13.47 -6.52 16.40
C LEU A 156 -12.94 -7.07 17.73
N ARG A 157 -12.67 -6.19 18.70
CA ARG A 157 -12.29 -6.57 20.06
C ARG A 157 -13.39 -7.28 20.85
N ALA A 158 -14.65 -7.07 20.49
CA ALA A 158 -15.80 -7.71 21.14
C ALA A 158 -16.12 -9.11 20.56
N ILE A 159 -15.39 -9.56 19.54
CA ILE A 159 -15.60 -10.88 18.93
C ILE A 159 -14.71 -11.88 19.68
N ASP A 160 -15.29 -13.01 20.05
CA ASP A 160 -14.54 -14.18 20.49
C ASP A 160 -14.02 -14.95 19.26
N TRP A 161 -12.71 -14.98 19.08
CA TRP A 161 -12.06 -15.48 17.88
C TRP A 161 -11.55 -16.91 18.07
N LYS A 162 -11.83 -17.78 17.11
CA LYS A 162 -11.25 -19.13 17.04
C LYS A 162 -9.76 -19.13 16.69
N ILE A 163 -9.25 -18.02 16.20
CA ILE A 163 -7.85 -17.85 15.81
C ILE A 163 -7.26 -16.61 16.48
N PRO A 164 -5.93 -16.49 16.56
CA PRO A 164 -5.29 -15.32 17.15
C PRO A 164 -5.52 -14.07 16.29
N VAL A 165 -5.93 -12.97 16.93
CA VAL A 165 -6.11 -11.66 16.28
C VAL A 165 -5.39 -10.57 17.09
N GLN A 166 -4.52 -9.80 16.45
CA GLN A 166 -3.76 -8.71 17.07
C GLN A 166 -3.93 -7.36 16.33
N GLU A 167 -3.54 -6.24 16.96
CA GLU A 167 -3.49 -4.90 16.37
C GLU A 167 -2.05 -4.35 16.40
N CYS A 168 -1.28 -4.37 15.28
CA CYS A 168 0.03 -3.68 15.11
C CYS A 168 0.67 -3.99 13.72
N MET A 169 1.91 -3.56 13.42
CA MET A 169 2.60 -3.76 12.11
C MET A 169 3.89 -4.58 12.22
N GLY A 170 4.19 -5.42 11.21
CA GLY A 170 5.56 -5.84 10.88
C GLY A 170 5.84 -7.35 10.75
N SER A 171 4.92 -8.22 11.13
CA SER A 171 5.16 -9.66 11.36
C SER A 171 4.41 -10.62 10.40
N CYS A 172 3.79 -10.09 9.34
CA CYS A 172 2.90 -10.84 8.45
C CYS A 172 3.59 -11.44 7.22
N ASP A 173 2.94 -12.43 6.63
CA ASP A 173 3.36 -13.16 5.43
C ASP A 173 2.61 -12.71 4.17
N CYS A 174 1.43 -12.12 4.33
CA CYS A 174 0.71 -11.43 3.25
C CYS A 174 -0.13 -10.26 3.79
N ILE A 175 -0.60 -9.40 2.89
CA ILE A 175 -1.41 -8.22 3.20
C ILE A 175 -2.68 -8.17 2.34
N ILE A 176 -3.81 -7.88 2.99
CA ILE A 176 -5.08 -7.51 2.38
C ILE A 176 -5.27 -6.02 2.63
N THR A 177 -5.30 -5.24 1.55
CA THR A 177 -5.52 -3.80 1.62
C THR A 177 -6.39 -3.30 0.47
N LYS A 178 -6.99 -2.11 0.65
CA LYS A 178 -7.49 -1.34 -0.49
C LYS A 178 -6.34 -0.97 -1.43
N ALA A 179 -6.72 -0.71 -2.68
CA ALA A 179 -5.87 -0.25 -3.78
C ALA A 179 -5.25 1.16 -3.60
N GLY A 180 -4.75 1.48 -2.41
CA GLY A 180 -4.12 2.76 -2.11
C GLY A 180 -2.65 2.75 -2.58
N PRO A 181 -2.19 3.75 -3.36
CA PRO A 181 -0.83 3.76 -3.89
C PRO A 181 0.23 3.74 -2.79
N GLY A 182 0.01 4.46 -1.68
CA GLY A 182 0.93 4.44 -0.53
C GLY A 182 1.07 3.06 0.12
N THR A 183 -0.03 2.37 0.41
CA THR A 183 0.03 1.06 1.07
C THR A 183 0.59 -0.02 0.16
N ILE A 184 0.31 0.04 -1.15
CA ILE A 184 0.95 -0.86 -2.12
C ILE A 184 2.46 -0.58 -2.20
N ALA A 185 2.85 0.69 -2.18
CA ALA A 185 4.24 1.11 -2.12
C ALA A 185 4.96 0.76 -0.81
N GLU A 186 4.24 0.61 0.30
CA GLU A 186 4.81 0.16 1.57
C GLU A 186 4.91 -1.38 1.61
N ALA A 187 3.93 -2.06 1.02
CA ALA A 187 3.92 -3.53 0.91
C ALA A 187 4.98 -4.05 -0.09
N MET A 188 5.19 -3.31 -1.17
CA MET A 188 6.27 -3.53 -2.13
C MET A 188 7.28 -2.42 -1.90
N ILE A 189 8.44 -2.72 -1.30
CA ILE A 189 9.49 -1.76 -0.87
C ILE A 189 9.86 -0.71 -1.94
N ARG A 190 9.44 -0.92 -3.18
CA ARG A 190 9.81 -0.21 -4.41
C ARG A 190 8.70 0.64 -5.04
N GLY A 191 7.53 0.75 -4.41
CA GLY A 191 6.53 1.71 -4.87
C GLY A 191 5.75 1.26 -6.10
N SER A 192 4.63 0.57 -5.91
CA SER A 192 3.83 0.09 -7.04
C SER A 192 2.33 0.40 -6.91
N HIS A 193 1.57 0.11 -7.96
CA HIS A 193 0.13 0.31 -8.07
C HIS A 193 -0.57 -1.01 -8.45
N VAL A 194 -1.89 -1.12 -8.27
CA VAL A 194 -2.63 -2.39 -8.48
C VAL A 194 -2.36 -3.09 -9.82
N PRO A 195 -2.35 -2.42 -10.99
CA PRO A 195 -2.03 -3.10 -12.25
C PRO A 195 -0.68 -3.82 -12.23
N TYR A 196 0.34 -3.21 -11.63
CA TYR A 196 1.68 -3.77 -11.49
C TYR A 196 1.68 -5.03 -10.62
N VAL A 197 0.91 -5.00 -9.51
CA VAL A 197 0.77 -6.15 -8.61
C VAL A 197 0.19 -7.36 -9.33
N LEU A 198 -0.78 -7.13 -10.23
CA LEU A 198 -1.44 -8.19 -10.99
C LEU A 198 -0.58 -8.68 -12.16
N GLU A 199 0.01 -7.76 -12.93
CA GLU A 199 0.79 -8.06 -14.13
C GLU A 199 2.11 -8.77 -13.81
N ASN A 200 2.74 -8.46 -12.67
CA ASN A 200 3.99 -9.11 -12.24
C ASN A 200 3.77 -10.28 -11.28
N GLY A 201 2.51 -10.69 -11.08
CA GLY A 201 2.19 -11.81 -10.20
C GLY A 201 2.67 -11.59 -8.76
N CYS A 202 2.59 -10.36 -8.26
CA CYS A 202 2.92 -10.00 -6.87
C CYS A 202 1.71 -10.12 -5.93
N GLY A 203 0.51 -10.40 -6.47
CA GLY A 203 -0.70 -10.57 -5.67
C GLY A 203 -1.94 -10.87 -6.51
N LYS A 204 -3.10 -10.94 -5.82
CA LYS A 204 -4.42 -11.17 -6.40
C LYS A 204 -5.37 -10.02 -6.08
N PHE A 205 -6.44 -9.90 -6.86
CA PHE A 205 -7.51 -8.95 -6.62
C PHE A 205 -8.85 -9.67 -6.45
N SER A 206 -9.53 -9.42 -5.34
CA SER A 206 -10.93 -9.79 -5.14
C SER A 206 -11.63 -8.73 -4.30
N LYS A 207 -12.94 -8.58 -4.53
CA LYS A 207 -13.84 -7.75 -3.70
C LYS A 207 -14.66 -8.58 -2.71
N SER A 208 -14.66 -9.92 -2.84
CA SER A 208 -15.48 -10.81 -2.04
C SER A 208 -14.72 -11.23 -0.78
N PRO A 209 -15.22 -10.90 0.44
CA PRO A 209 -14.59 -11.32 1.69
C PRO A 209 -14.34 -12.83 1.78
N LYS A 210 -15.28 -13.64 1.25
CA LYS A 210 -15.16 -15.11 1.24
C LYS A 210 -14.04 -15.60 0.32
N GLU A 211 -13.95 -15.02 -0.88
CA GLU A 211 -12.92 -15.39 -1.84
C GLU A 211 -11.53 -14.95 -1.35
N ILE A 212 -11.43 -13.76 -0.76
CA ILE A 212 -10.21 -13.28 -0.10
C ILE A 212 -9.77 -14.27 0.97
N ALA A 213 -10.68 -14.70 1.85
CA ALA A 213 -10.37 -15.65 2.91
C ALA A 213 -9.91 -17.01 2.37
N GLU A 214 -10.54 -17.51 1.31
CA GLU A 214 -10.13 -18.76 0.67
C GLU A 214 -8.76 -18.66 0.00
N ILE A 215 -8.43 -17.52 -0.62
CA ILE A 215 -7.09 -17.28 -1.18
C ILE A 215 -6.04 -17.37 -0.07
N VAL A 216 -6.27 -16.72 1.08
CA VAL A 216 -5.33 -16.75 2.20
C VAL A 216 -5.22 -18.16 2.78
N ARG A 217 -6.35 -18.88 2.95
CA ARG A 217 -6.33 -20.29 3.40
C ARG A 217 -5.50 -21.16 2.48
N GLN A 218 -5.64 -21.00 1.16
CA GLN A 218 -4.82 -21.73 0.20
C GLN A 218 -3.34 -21.38 0.34
N TRP A 219 -3.00 -20.10 0.45
CA TRP A 219 -1.61 -19.67 0.64
C TRP A 219 -0.99 -20.11 1.97
N PHE A 220 -1.78 -20.30 3.03
CA PHE A 220 -1.30 -20.81 4.32
C PHE A 220 -1.31 -22.33 4.41
N GLY A 221 -1.81 -23.02 3.39
CA GLY A 221 -1.80 -24.48 3.29
C GLY A 221 -1.32 -24.95 1.91
N PRO A 222 -2.22 -25.48 1.06
CA PRO A 222 -1.84 -26.24 -0.14
C PRO A 222 -1.11 -25.44 -1.23
N LYS A 223 -1.16 -24.10 -1.18
CA LYS A 223 -0.53 -23.20 -2.16
C LYS A 223 0.51 -22.28 -1.52
N ALA A 224 1.18 -22.75 -0.46
CA ALA A 224 2.26 -22.00 0.20
C ALA A 224 3.41 -21.63 -0.75
N ASP A 225 3.71 -22.47 -1.74
CA ASP A 225 4.76 -22.17 -2.72
C ASP A 225 4.37 -21.07 -3.71
N GLU A 226 3.06 -20.92 -3.99
CA GLU A 226 2.55 -19.79 -4.76
C GLU A 226 2.82 -18.48 -4.01
N LEU A 227 2.56 -18.44 -2.70
CA LEU A 227 2.84 -17.27 -1.86
C LEU A 227 4.34 -16.92 -1.84
N LYS A 228 5.21 -17.92 -1.71
CA LYS A 228 6.68 -17.70 -1.76
C LYS A 228 7.13 -17.12 -3.10
N SER A 229 6.55 -17.60 -4.20
CA SER A 229 6.83 -17.08 -5.54
C SER A 229 6.41 -15.62 -5.67
N MET A 230 5.20 -15.27 -5.21
CA MET A 230 4.71 -13.89 -5.22
C MET A 230 5.57 -12.95 -4.36
N SER A 231 6.05 -13.43 -3.20
CA SER A 231 6.98 -12.68 -2.34
C SER A 231 8.28 -12.34 -3.06
N LYS A 232 8.87 -13.31 -3.77
CA LYS A 232 10.08 -13.08 -4.57
C LYS A 232 9.85 -12.07 -5.70
N ASN A 233 8.70 -12.14 -6.37
CA ASN A 233 8.34 -11.17 -7.41
C ASN A 233 8.17 -9.76 -6.82
N ALA A 234 7.62 -9.64 -5.62
CA ALA A 234 7.46 -8.36 -4.94
C ALA A 234 8.80 -7.74 -4.49
N GLU A 235 9.82 -8.55 -4.22
CA GLU A 235 11.18 -8.11 -3.89
C GLU A 235 11.99 -7.72 -5.14
N ALA A 236 11.70 -8.34 -6.30
CA ALA A 236 12.47 -8.18 -7.54
C ALA A 236 12.13 -6.91 -8.35
N GLY A 237 10.96 -6.31 -8.13
CA GLY A 237 10.53 -5.07 -8.81
C GLY A 237 10.85 -3.83 -8.01
#